data_AF-A0AAD8T9F9-F1
#
_entry.id   AF-A0AAD8T9F9-F1
#
_cell.length_a   1.000
_cell.length_b   1.000
_cell.length_c   1.000
_cell.angle_alpha   90.00
_cell.angle_beta   90.00
_cell.angle_gamma   90.00
#
_symmetry.space_group_name_H-M   'P 1'
#
loop_
_entity.id
_entity.type
_entity.pdbx_description
1 polymer ?
#
loop_
_entity_poly.entity_id
_entity_poly.type
_entity_poly.pdbx_seq_one_letter_code
_entity_poly.pdbx_strand_id
1 'polypeptide(L)'
;MSSSETPKDSSCKDVGNLYMEELRMHPKELLLVEGELQVKDVQGPKGEGSLEDRMEKLEQEETAKLWSDILSLHDTTNKLQAQLYDVQNQNCEYENRFKYISRAASFRIPETKMSFLDGEPLPWKFDDGSSSPPSPKE
;
A
#
# COMPACT_ATOMS: atom_id res chain seq x y z
N MET A 1 -30.39 -2.67 21.04
CA MET A 1 -29.92 -1.27 20.95
C MET A 1 -29.52 -1.01 19.52
N SER A 2 -29.97 0.12 19.00
CA SER A 2 -30.13 0.42 17.58
C SER A 2 -28.82 0.46 16.80
N SER A 3 -28.84 -0.14 15.60
CA SER A 3 -27.86 0.11 14.54
C SER A 3 -28.11 1.51 13.98
N SER A 4 -27.08 2.34 13.95
CA SER A 4 -27.11 3.69 13.39
C SER A 4 -26.53 3.65 11.98
N GLU A 5 -27.39 3.55 10.97
CA GLU A 5 -27.05 3.93 9.60
C GLU A 5 -26.80 5.44 9.56
N THR A 6 -25.64 5.85 9.03
CA THR A 6 -25.34 7.27 8.78
C THR A 6 -25.64 7.59 7.32
N PRO A 7 -26.43 8.64 7.01
CA PRO A 7 -26.74 9.03 5.64
C PRO A 7 -25.57 9.86 5.09
N LYS A 8 -24.79 9.28 4.17
CA LYS A 8 -23.62 9.93 3.55
C LYS A 8 -23.87 10.54 2.17
N ASP A 9 -25.12 10.63 1.74
CA ASP A 9 -25.42 10.90 0.31
C ASP A 9 -25.86 12.34 -0.03
N SER A 10 -25.98 13.24 0.95
CA SER A 10 -26.53 14.59 0.69
C SER A 10 -25.50 15.72 0.61
N SER A 11 -24.34 15.61 1.26
CA SER A 11 -23.42 16.76 1.38
C SER A 11 -22.45 16.96 0.20
N CYS A 12 -22.25 15.93 -0.63
CA CYS A 12 -21.30 16.00 -1.74
C CYS A 12 -21.90 16.68 -3.00
N LYS A 13 -23.23 16.67 -3.15
CA LYS A 13 -23.92 17.24 -4.33
C LYS A 13 -23.97 18.77 -4.30
N ASP A 14 -24.05 19.39 -3.13
CA ASP A 14 -24.18 20.85 -3.02
C ASP A 14 -22.87 21.61 -3.26
N VAL A 15 -21.72 21.05 -2.87
CA VAL A 15 -20.42 21.71 -3.06
C VAL A 15 -19.99 21.70 -4.52
N GLY A 16 -20.24 20.60 -5.25
CA GLY A 16 -19.93 20.49 -6.67
C GLY A 16 -20.72 21.49 -7.53
N ASN A 17 -21.93 21.84 -7.13
CA ASN A 17 -22.77 22.77 -7.88
C ASN A 17 -22.28 24.23 -7.79
N LEU A 18 -21.80 24.69 -6.63
CA LEU A 18 -21.31 26.08 -6.47
C LEU A 18 -20.14 26.42 -7.41
N TYR A 19 -19.18 25.50 -7.54
CA TYR A 19 -18.04 25.68 -8.43
C TYR A 19 -18.45 25.69 -9.91
N MET A 20 -19.37 24.80 -10.29
CA MET A 20 -19.86 24.75 -11.66
C MET A 20 -20.73 25.97 -12.04
N GLU A 21 -21.43 26.54 -11.06
CA GLU A 21 -22.17 27.81 -11.22
C GLU A 21 -21.20 28.97 -11.49
N GLU A 22 -20.08 29.01 -10.76
CA GLU A 22 -19.04 30.04 -10.92
C GLU A 22 -18.34 29.93 -12.30
N LEU A 23 -18.06 28.71 -12.76
CA LEU A 23 -17.46 28.48 -14.09
C LEU A 23 -18.40 28.82 -15.26
N ARG A 24 -19.72 28.82 -15.05
CA ARG A 24 -20.70 29.23 -16.06
C ARG A 24 -20.76 30.75 -16.26
N MET A 25 -20.21 31.53 -15.33
CA MET A 25 -20.18 32.98 -15.45
C MET A 25 -19.08 33.41 -16.43
N HIS A 26 -19.48 33.91 -17.59
CA HIS A 26 -18.53 34.42 -18.58
C HIS A 26 -17.75 35.61 -17.98
N PRO A 27 -16.41 35.63 -18.07
CA PRO A 27 -15.60 36.72 -17.51
C PRO A 27 -15.94 38.04 -18.20
N LYS A 28 -16.02 39.12 -17.41
CA LYS A 28 -16.40 40.47 -17.87
C LYS A 28 -15.30 41.49 -17.61
N GLU A 29 -15.12 42.41 -18.53
CA GLU A 29 -14.24 43.58 -18.43
C GLU A 29 -15.05 44.85 -18.12
N LEU A 30 -14.44 45.74 -17.34
CA LEU A 30 -15.00 47.05 -16.98
C LEU A 30 -14.24 48.14 -17.74
N LEU A 31 -14.94 48.91 -18.57
CA LEU A 31 -14.38 50.01 -19.36
C LEU A 31 -15.11 51.32 -19.02
N LEU A 32 -14.35 52.33 -18.60
CA LEU A 32 -14.87 53.68 -18.37
C LEU A 32 -14.73 54.50 -19.67
N VAL A 33 -15.84 54.75 -20.36
CA VAL A 33 -15.87 55.49 -21.64
C VAL A 33 -16.79 56.71 -21.47
N GLU A 34 -16.27 57.91 -21.71
CA GLU A 34 -17.00 59.19 -21.56
C GLU A 34 -17.68 59.39 -20.18
N GLY A 35 -17.08 58.84 -19.12
CA GLY A 35 -17.62 58.95 -17.75
C GLY A 35 -18.70 57.92 -17.41
N GLU A 36 -19.10 57.08 -18.36
CA GLU A 36 -19.97 55.92 -18.13
C GLU A 36 -19.16 54.63 -17.98
N LEU A 37 -19.50 53.85 -16.94
CA LEU A 37 -18.91 52.53 -16.71
C LEU A 37 -19.65 51.49 -17.55
N GLN A 38 -18.96 50.91 -18.54
CA GLN A 38 -19.47 49.85 -19.40
C GLN A 38 -18.91 48.50 -18.94
N VAL A 39 -19.78 47.49 -18.87
CA VAL A 39 -19.40 46.09 -18.61
C VAL A 39 -19.52 45.33 -19.93
N LYS A 40 -18.44 44.73 -20.40
CA LYS A 40 -18.42 43.90 -21.62
C LYS A 40 -17.92 42.51 -21.30
N ASP A 41 -18.32 41.51 -22.08
CA ASP A 41 -17.75 40.17 -21.92
C ASP A 41 -16.31 40.17 -22.46
N VAL A 42 -15.40 39.54 -21.72
CA VAL A 42 -14.00 39.41 -22.14
C VAL A 42 -13.98 38.58 -23.42
N GLN A 43 -13.39 39.15 -24.46
CA GLN A 43 -13.25 38.45 -25.71
C GLN A 43 -12.18 37.36 -25.58
N GLY A 44 -12.61 36.11 -25.73
CA GLY A 44 -11.72 34.96 -25.62
C GLY A 44 -10.58 35.04 -26.65
N PRO A 45 -9.41 34.46 -26.33
CA PRO A 45 -8.30 34.41 -27.27
C PRO A 45 -8.77 33.77 -28.59
N LYS A 46 -8.52 34.44 -29.71
CA LYS A 46 -8.71 33.89 -31.05
C LYS A 46 -7.70 32.77 -31.27
N GLY A 47 -8.02 31.57 -30.79
CA GLY A 47 -7.25 30.37 -31.08
C GLY A 47 -7.46 29.97 -32.54
N GLU A 48 -6.37 29.66 -33.25
CA GLU A 48 -6.48 28.87 -34.47
C GLU A 48 -6.85 27.42 -34.08
N GLY A 49 -7.95 26.91 -34.63
CA GLY A 49 -8.46 25.56 -34.38
C GLY A 49 -9.71 25.51 -33.47
N SER A 50 -10.48 24.43 -33.60
CA SER A 50 -11.70 24.22 -32.78
C SER A 50 -11.30 24.00 -31.32
N LEU A 51 -12.10 24.52 -30.37
CA LEU A 51 -11.86 24.31 -28.94
C LEU A 51 -11.88 22.81 -28.61
N GLU A 52 -12.74 22.09 -29.32
CA GLU A 52 -12.92 20.65 -29.30
C GLU A 52 -11.62 19.91 -29.61
N ASP A 53 -10.90 20.29 -30.67
CA ASP A 53 -9.64 19.63 -31.05
C ASP A 53 -8.57 19.78 -29.96
N ARG A 54 -8.54 20.93 -29.28
CA ARG A 54 -7.61 21.19 -28.18
C ARG A 54 -7.96 20.41 -26.93
N MET A 55 -9.25 20.24 -26.66
CA MET A 55 -9.77 19.44 -25.55
C MET A 55 -9.47 17.96 -25.77
N GLU A 56 -9.75 17.44 -26.97
CA GLU A 56 -9.48 16.05 -27.35
C GLU A 56 -8.00 15.70 -27.22
N LYS A 57 -7.09 16.60 -27.64
CA LYS A 57 -5.65 16.36 -27.50
C LYS A 57 -5.20 16.22 -26.04
N LEU A 58 -5.74 17.04 -25.14
CA LEU A 58 -5.43 16.93 -23.70
C LEU A 58 -5.99 15.63 -23.12
N GLU A 59 -7.22 15.26 -23.48
CA GLU A 59 -7.80 13.98 -23.06
C GLU A 59 -6.97 12.79 -23.55
N GLN A 60 -6.50 12.82 -24.81
CA GLN A 60 -5.60 11.80 -25.34
C GLN A 60 -4.26 11.74 -24.60
N GLU A 61 -3.67 12.89 -24.27
CA GLU A 61 -2.40 12.93 -23.52
C GLU A 61 -2.56 12.38 -22.10
N GLU A 62 -3.61 12.81 -21.39
CA GLU A 62 -3.88 12.36 -20.03
C GLU A 62 -4.24 10.87 -19.97
N THR A 63 -5.04 10.39 -20.94
CA THR A 63 -5.33 8.96 -21.06
C THR A 63 -4.06 8.16 -21.40
N ALA A 64 -3.21 8.65 -22.30
CA ALA A 64 -1.95 7.97 -22.63
C ALA A 64 -1.00 7.86 -21.43
N LYS A 65 -0.88 8.94 -20.62
CA LYS A 65 -0.11 8.90 -19.36
C LYS A 65 -0.70 7.88 -18.38
N LEU A 66 -2.01 7.92 -18.16
CA LEU A 66 -2.69 6.98 -17.28
C LEU A 66 -2.47 5.53 -17.71
N TRP A 67 -2.56 5.25 -19.01
CA TRP A 67 -2.28 3.91 -19.55
C TRP A 67 -0.84 3.48 -19.33
N SER A 68 0.12 4.38 -19.54
CA SER A 68 1.54 4.11 -19.27
C SER A 68 1.78 3.77 -17.80
N ASP A 69 1.18 4.52 -16.88
CA ASP A 69 1.30 4.28 -15.44
C ASP A 69 0.67 2.96 -15.02
N ILE A 70 -0.50 2.62 -15.56
CA ILE A 70 -1.18 1.33 -15.33
C ILE A 70 -0.29 0.16 -15.78
N LEU A 71 0.32 0.26 -16.97
CA LEU A 71 1.20 -0.78 -17.50
C LEU A 71 2.45 -0.95 -16.64
N SER A 72 3.08 0.16 -16.26
CA SER A 72 4.25 0.15 -15.36
C SER A 72 3.91 -0.50 -14.01
N LEU A 73 2.76 -0.13 -13.43
CA LEU A 73 2.30 -0.73 -12.17
C LEU A 73 2.03 -2.22 -12.31
N HIS A 74 1.44 -2.66 -13.43
CA HIS A 74 1.20 -4.07 -13.72
C HIS A 74 2.51 -4.86 -13.83
N ASP A 75 3.52 -4.33 -14.53
CA ASP A 75 4.82 -4.99 -14.67
C ASP A 75 5.55 -5.12 -13.33
N THR A 76 5.52 -4.06 -12.51
CA THR A 76 6.09 -4.11 -11.15
C THR A 76 5.36 -5.13 -10.26
N THR A 77 4.03 -5.21 -10.37
CA THR A 77 3.21 -6.20 -9.64
C THR A 77 3.59 -7.62 -10.02
N ASN A 78 3.72 -7.91 -11.31
CA ASN A 78 4.11 -9.22 -11.81
C ASN A 78 5.50 -9.63 -11.31
N LYS A 79 6.46 -8.70 -11.32
CA LYS A 79 7.80 -8.93 -10.80
C LYS A 79 7.78 -9.26 -9.31
N LEU A 80 7.05 -8.48 -8.51
CA LEU A 80 6.94 -8.71 -7.07
C LEU A 80 6.23 -10.03 -6.76
N GLN A 81 5.20 -10.38 -7.54
CA GLN A 81 4.49 -11.64 -7.39
C GLN A 81 5.42 -12.83 -7.66
N ALA A 82 6.26 -12.78 -8.70
CA ALA A 82 7.27 -13.81 -8.95
C ALA A 82 8.26 -13.95 -7.78
N GLN A 83 8.77 -12.82 -7.27
CA GLN A 83 9.67 -12.83 -6.10
C GLN A 83 9.01 -13.41 -4.85
N LEU A 84 7.72 -13.13 -4.63
CA LEU A 84 6.98 -13.70 -3.51
C LEU A 84 6.86 -15.22 -3.63
N TYR A 85 6.59 -15.74 -4.83
CA TYR A 85 6.57 -17.19 -5.06
C TYR A 85 7.91 -17.84 -4.76
N ASP A 86 9.01 -17.25 -5.20
CA ASP A 86 10.35 -17.79 -4.94
C ASP A 86 10.64 -17.88 -3.42
N VAL A 87 10.32 -16.81 -2.68
CA VAL A 87 10.51 -16.78 -1.22
C VAL A 87 9.60 -17.78 -0.51
N GLN A 88 8.33 -17.90 -0.93
CA GLN A 88 7.40 -18.88 -0.38
C GLN A 88 7.88 -20.31 -0.61
N ASN A 89 8.41 -20.60 -1.81
CA ASN A 89 8.99 -21.91 -2.11
C ASN A 89 10.20 -22.22 -1.21
N GLN A 90 11.13 -21.27 -1.06
CA GLN A 90 12.28 -21.43 -0.17
C GLN A 90 11.85 -21.68 1.28
N ASN A 91 10.88 -20.91 1.78
CA ASN A 91 10.35 -21.10 3.14
C ASN A 91 9.72 -22.49 3.33
N CYS A 92 9.00 -22.99 2.32
CA CYS A 92 8.45 -24.35 2.36
C CYS A 92 9.55 -25.42 2.50
N GLU A 93 10.67 -25.27 1.78
CA GLU A 93 11.81 -26.17 1.89
C GLU A 93 12.47 -26.10 3.27
N TYR A 94 12.64 -24.89 3.84
CA TYR A 94 13.18 -24.71 5.18
C TYR A 94 12.30 -25.33 6.26
N GLU A 95 10.99 -25.14 6.19
CA GLU A 95 10.01 -25.76 7.08
C GLU A 95 10.13 -27.29 7.06
N ASN A 96 10.21 -27.88 5.86
CA ASN A 96 10.40 -29.32 5.71
C ASN A 96 11.71 -29.79 6.34
N ARG A 97 12.82 -29.11 6.06
CA ARG A 97 14.13 -29.44 6.63
C ARG A 97 14.14 -29.32 8.15
N PHE A 98 13.53 -28.26 8.69
CA PHE A 98 13.42 -28.05 10.13
C PHE A 98 12.63 -29.15 10.81
N LYS A 99 11.51 -29.59 10.21
CA LYS A 99 10.71 -30.72 10.71
C LYS A 99 11.52 -32.02 10.75
N TYR A 100 12.27 -32.32 9.70
CA TYR A 100 13.13 -33.51 9.66
C TYR A 100 14.23 -33.46 10.72
N ILE A 101 14.92 -32.33 10.86
CA ILE A 101 15.97 -32.16 11.88
C ILE A 101 15.38 -32.29 13.28
N SER A 102 14.25 -31.65 13.55
CA SER A 102 13.55 -31.73 14.83
C SER A 102 13.17 -33.17 15.17
N ARG A 103 12.64 -33.92 14.19
CA ARG A 103 12.33 -35.34 14.37
C ARG A 103 13.59 -36.16 14.63
N ALA A 104 14.68 -35.93 13.90
CA ALA A 104 15.96 -36.61 14.16
C ALA A 104 16.53 -36.27 15.55
N ALA A 105 16.37 -35.04 16.00
CA ALA A 105 16.80 -34.60 17.32
C ALA A 105 16.02 -35.29 18.46
N SER A 106 14.73 -35.60 18.25
CA SER A 106 13.94 -36.36 19.23
C SER A 106 14.44 -37.79 19.47
N PHE A 107 15.22 -38.35 18.53
CA PHE A 107 15.88 -39.64 18.68
C PHE A 107 17.29 -39.54 19.26
N ARG A 108 17.78 -38.33 19.59
CA ARG A 108 19.06 -38.21 20.29
C ARG A 108 18.93 -38.82 21.69
N ILE A 109 19.98 -39.52 22.08
CA ILE A 109 20.12 -40.07 23.43
C ILE A 109 20.02 -38.87 24.39
N PRO A 110 19.18 -38.93 25.44
CA PRO A 110 19.16 -37.92 26.49
C PRO A 110 20.58 -37.65 26.96
N GLU A 111 20.95 -36.37 27.09
CA GLU A 111 22.29 -36.03 27.56
C GLU A 111 22.52 -36.71 28.91
N THR A 112 23.36 -37.73 28.91
CA THR A 112 23.66 -38.52 30.09
C THR A 112 24.76 -37.80 30.83
N LYS A 113 24.55 -37.48 32.11
CA LYS A 113 25.58 -36.85 32.95
C LYS A 113 26.69 -37.82 33.38
N MET A 114 26.45 -39.11 33.19
CA MET A 114 27.30 -40.22 33.60
C MET A 114 27.79 -40.99 32.38
N SER A 115 28.99 -41.54 32.47
CA SER A 115 29.53 -42.43 31.45
C SER A 115 28.86 -43.79 31.50
N PHE A 116 28.62 -44.38 30.33
CA PHE A 116 27.99 -45.69 30.18
C PHE A 116 28.92 -46.86 30.54
N LEU A 117 30.23 -46.65 30.59
CA LEU A 117 31.23 -47.71 30.80
C LEU A 117 31.53 -47.96 32.29
N ASP A 118 31.64 -46.88 33.05
CA ASP A 118 32.08 -46.86 34.44
C ASP A 118 31.06 -46.21 35.40
N GLY A 119 30.03 -45.53 34.88
CA GLY A 119 29.00 -44.86 35.68
C GLY A 119 29.45 -43.54 36.32
N GLU A 120 30.68 -43.11 36.07
CA GLU A 120 31.26 -41.89 36.64
C GLU A 120 30.75 -40.62 35.91
N PRO A 121 30.72 -39.45 36.57
CA PRO A 121 30.32 -38.19 35.94
C PRO A 121 31.21 -37.84 34.74
N LEU A 122 30.59 -37.40 33.63
CA LEU A 122 31.34 -36.95 32.46
C LEU A 122 32.18 -35.71 32.82
N PRO A 123 33.48 -35.67 32.48
CA PRO A 123 34.40 -34.63 32.96
C PRO A 123 34.14 -33.22 32.42
N TRP A 124 33.22 -33.07 31.46
CA TRP A 124 32.74 -31.79 30.93
C TRP A 124 31.28 -31.48 31.31
N LYS A 125 30.65 -32.29 32.16
CA LYS A 125 29.31 -32.09 32.70
C LYS A 125 29.41 -31.88 34.21
N PHE A 126 29.68 -30.65 34.61
CA PHE A 126 29.68 -30.25 36.01
C PHE A 126 28.24 -30.11 36.52
N ASP A 127 27.99 -30.49 37.76
CA ASP A 127 26.74 -30.14 38.43
C ASP A 127 26.81 -28.67 38.85
N ASP A 128 26.34 -27.79 37.98
CA ASP A 128 26.09 -26.41 38.33
C ASP A 128 24.98 -26.39 39.41
N GLY A 129 25.37 -26.23 40.67
CA GLY A 129 24.42 -25.99 41.74
C GLY A 129 23.61 -24.71 41.47
N SER A 130 22.30 -24.86 41.22
CA SER A 130 21.27 -23.81 40.98
C SER A 130 21.32 -23.16 39.58
N SER A 131 20.23 -22.81 38.90
CA SER A 131 18.84 -22.55 39.29
C SER A 131 17.91 -22.75 38.08
N SER A 132 16.73 -23.34 38.29
CA SER A 132 15.63 -23.11 37.36
C SER A 132 15.28 -21.62 37.41
N PRO A 133 15.15 -20.91 36.27
CA PRO A 133 14.58 -19.57 36.30
C PRO A 133 13.14 -19.66 36.82
N PRO A 134 12.68 -18.74 37.69
CA PRO A 134 11.31 -18.78 38.18
C PRO A 134 10.36 -18.62 36.99
N SER A 135 9.33 -19.48 36.94
CA SER A 135 8.29 -19.42 35.91
C SER A 135 7.64 -18.02 35.88
N PRO A 136 7.26 -17.50 34.69
CA PRO A 136 6.60 -16.20 34.58
C PRO A 136 5.29 -16.23 35.38
N LYS A 137 5.08 -15.21 36.22
CA LYS A 137 3.79 -15.02 36.89
C LYS A 137 2.80 -14.43 35.87
N GLU A 138 1.60 -15.02 35.85
CA GLU A 138 0.40 -14.48 35.16
C GLU A 138 0.03 -13.08 35.65
#